data_AF-A0A508YSD7-F1
#
_entry.id   AF-A0A508YSD7-F1
#
_cell.length_a   1.000
_cell.length_b   1.000
_cell.length_c   1.000
_cell.angle_alpha   90.00
_cell.angle_beta   90.00
_cell.angle_gamma   90.00
#
_symmetry.space_group_name_H-M   'P 1'
#
loop_
_entity.id
_entity.type
_entity.pdbx_description
1 polymer ?
#
loop_
_entity_poly.entity_id
_entity_poly.type
_entity_poly.pdbx_seq_one_letter_code
_entity_poly.pdbx_strand_id
1 'polypeptide(L)'
;MANTVHARGEFQLNTNYHVLDIVSNGNRSYVCVRANDGEDVTDQEYWMLLAQGPQGIQGPKGDKGDTGQTGPRGAQGIQGIQGPKGDPGSIATTNLPSADLNNVKSNGYYYTNGQTLTNSPLSGLTYANLIVVASTTGNNGTQILHDTNNNEFYVRSWWNSSKSWTAWRQTTYWS
;
A
#
# COMPACT_ATOMS: atom_id res chain seq x y z
N MET A 1 3.25 -23.72 11.89
CA MET A 1 2.25 -23.31 10.87
C MET A 1 2.73 -21.99 10.29
N ALA A 2 2.75 -21.82 8.98
CA ALA A 2 3.29 -20.61 8.37
C ALA A 2 2.33 -19.44 8.59
N ASN A 3 2.77 -18.41 9.31
CA ASN A 3 2.06 -17.14 9.40
C ASN A 3 2.05 -16.52 8.00
N THR A 4 0.92 -16.65 7.30
CA THR A 4 0.74 -16.20 5.92
C THR A 4 -0.08 -14.92 5.96
N VAL A 5 0.34 -13.91 5.21
CA VAL A 5 -0.37 -12.63 5.08
C VAL A 5 -1.43 -12.79 3.99
N HIS A 6 -2.69 -12.38 4.24
CA HIS A 6 -3.75 -12.38 3.23
C HIS A 6 -4.34 -10.98 3.06
N ALA A 7 -4.49 -10.45 1.84
CA ALA A 7 -5.19 -9.16 1.65
C ALA A 7 -6.69 -9.38 1.38
N ARG A 8 -7.54 -9.11 2.36
CA ARG A 8 -8.96 -9.48 2.32
C ARG A 8 -9.87 -8.44 1.65
N GLY A 9 -9.30 -7.39 1.05
CA GLY A 9 -10.07 -6.30 0.44
C GLY A 9 -10.78 -5.44 1.49
N GLU A 10 -11.96 -4.90 1.15
CA GLU A 10 -12.74 -4.08 2.08
C GLU A 10 -13.27 -4.91 3.26
N PHE A 11 -13.12 -4.39 4.48
CA PHE A 11 -13.62 -5.02 5.70
C PHE A 11 -15.12 -5.31 5.61
N GLN A 12 -15.50 -6.52 6.00
CA GLN A 12 -16.88 -7.00 6.02
C GLN A 12 -17.23 -7.48 7.43
N LEU A 13 -18.40 -7.10 7.91
CA LEU A 13 -18.96 -7.64 9.16
C LEU A 13 -19.24 -9.14 9.01
N ASN A 14 -19.21 -9.88 10.13
CA ASN A 14 -19.49 -11.32 10.18
C ASN A 14 -18.60 -12.17 9.26
N THR A 15 -17.37 -11.73 9.03
CA THR A 15 -16.38 -12.41 8.20
C THR A 15 -15.24 -12.89 9.08
N ASN A 16 -14.86 -14.17 8.95
CA ASN A 16 -13.73 -14.70 9.70
C ASN A 16 -12.41 -14.13 9.17
N TYR A 17 -11.63 -13.53 10.06
CA TYR A 17 -10.31 -12.96 9.81
C TYR A 17 -9.24 -13.69 10.61
N HIS A 18 -8.15 -14.05 9.93
CA HIS A 18 -6.98 -14.68 10.53
C HIS A 18 -5.92 -13.63 10.86
N VAL A 19 -5.04 -13.96 11.81
CA VAL A 19 -3.87 -13.12 12.10
C VAL A 19 -3.06 -12.91 10.81
N LEU A 20 -2.64 -11.66 10.58
CA LEU A 20 -2.02 -11.12 9.37
C LEU A 20 -2.93 -10.88 8.16
N ASP A 21 -4.25 -11.02 8.31
CA ASP A 21 -5.17 -10.52 7.29
C ASP A 21 -5.12 -8.99 7.19
N ILE A 22 -5.06 -8.45 5.99
CA ILE A 22 -5.02 -7.01 5.72
C ILE A 22 -6.34 -6.60 5.07
N VAL A 23 -7.05 -5.64 5.65
CA VAL A 23 -8.31 -5.10 5.11
C VAL A 23 -8.20 -3.61 4.85
N SER A 24 -9.03 -3.07 3.94
CA SER A 24 -9.32 -1.64 3.85
C SER A 24 -10.64 -1.30 4.56
N ASN A 25 -10.73 -0.13 5.17
CA ASN A 25 -12.00 0.45 5.62
C ASN A 25 -11.97 1.95 5.30
N GLY A 26 -12.79 2.35 4.31
CA GLY A 26 -12.74 3.68 3.74
C GLY A 26 -11.34 4.03 3.23
N ASN A 27 -10.76 5.10 3.76
CA ASN A 27 -9.41 5.54 3.39
C ASN A 27 -8.30 4.90 4.24
N ARG A 28 -8.57 3.87 5.04
CA ARG A 28 -7.56 3.27 5.94
C ARG A 28 -7.32 1.81 5.57
N SER A 29 -6.13 1.31 5.92
CA SER A 29 -5.77 -0.11 5.85
C SER A 29 -5.37 -0.61 7.23
N TYR A 30 -5.78 -1.82 7.57
CA TYR A 30 -5.56 -2.45 8.88
C TYR A 30 -4.98 -3.85 8.70
N VAL A 31 -4.21 -4.33 9.68
CA VAL A 31 -3.79 -5.72 9.80
C VAL A 31 -4.42 -6.36 11.02
N CYS A 32 -4.97 -7.55 10.85
CA CYS A 32 -5.50 -8.39 11.91
C CYS A 32 -4.35 -8.92 12.77
N VAL A 33 -4.31 -8.57 14.05
CA VAL A 33 -3.30 -9.03 15.00
C VAL A 33 -3.80 -10.16 15.89
N ARG A 34 -5.13 -10.36 15.94
CA ARG A 34 -5.79 -11.47 16.63
C ARG A 34 -7.00 -11.94 15.81
N ALA A 35 -7.12 -13.25 15.60
CA ALA A 35 -8.23 -13.82 14.84
C ALA A 35 -9.59 -13.44 15.43
N ASN A 36 -10.55 -13.11 14.56
CA ASN A 36 -11.87 -12.61 14.93
C ASN A 36 -12.91 -12.87 13.83
N ASP A 37 -14.19 -12.68 14.14
CA ASP A 37 -15.31 -12.92 13.23
C ASP A 37 -15.94 -11.62 12.68
N GLY A 38 -15.10 -10.62 12.40
CA GLY A 38 -15.53 -9.34 11.84
C GLY A 38 -15.78 -8.28 12.90
N GLU A 39 -14.93 -8.26 13.93
CA GLU A 39 -14.92 -7.20 14.95
C GLU A 39 -14.50 -5.86 14.33
N ASP A 40 -14.99 -4.75 14.88
CA ASP A 40 -14.74 -3.40 14.35
C ASP A 40 -13.23 -3.12 14.25
N VAL A 41 -12.79 -2.60 13.10
CA VAL A 41 -11.37 -2.30 12.82
C VAL A 41 -10.75 -1.24 13.74
N THR A 42 -11.56 -0.54 14.53
CA THR A 42 -11.10 0.39 15.57
C THR A 42 -10.75 -0.29 16.89
N ASP A 43 -11.13 -1.55 17.08
CA ASP A 43 -10.71 -2.35 18.23
C ASP A 43 -9.25 -2.79 18.07
N GLN A 44 -8.39 -2.18 18.88
CA GLN A 44 -6.95 -2.37 18.85
C GLN A 44 -6.51 -3.73 19.41
N GLU A 45 -7.39 -4.49 20.07
CA GLU A 45 -7.09 -5.88 20.44
C GLU A 45 -6.99 -6.79 19.21
N TYR A 46 -7.78 -6.49 18.17
CA TYR A 46 -7.91 -7.33 16.98
C TYR A 46 -7.23 -6.72 15.76
N TRP A 47 -7.16 -5.40 15.66
CA TRP A 47 -6.70 -4.69 14.47
C TRP A 47 -5.63 -3.64 14.76
N MET A 48 -4.62 -3.58 13.91
CA MET A 48 -3.61 -2.52 13.93
C MET A 48 -3.71 -1.70 12.64
N LEU A 49 -3.75 -0.37 12.77
CA LEU A 49 -3.70 0.55 11.63
C LEU A 49 -2.36 0.42 10.90
N LEU A 50 -2.38 0.16 9.60
CA LEU A 50 -1.20 0.15 8.73
C LEU A 50 -0.98 1.50 8.05
N ALA A 51 -2.03 2.08 7.48
CA ALA A 51 -1.95 3.31 6.69
C ALA A 51 -3.30 4.04 6.61
N GLN A 52 -3.25 5.35 6.37
CA GLN A 52 -4.40 6.19 6.07
C GLN A 52 -4.13 7.03 4.82
N GLY A 53 -5.00 6.91 3.81
CA GLY A 53 -5.06 7.74 2.62
C GLY A 53 -5.63 9.15 2.89
N PRO A 54 -5.54 10.07 1.92
CA PRO A 54 -5.95 11.46 2.11
C PRO A 54 -7.47 11.58 2.42
N GLN A 55 -7.85 12.63 3.14
CA GLN A 55 -9.27 12.97 3.37
C GLN A 55 -9.89 13.54 2.08
N GLY A 56 -11.10 13.10 1.72
CA GLY A 56 -11.81 13.59 0.54
C GLY A 56 -12.16 15.08 0.63
N ILE A 57 -12.18 15.78 -0.50
CA ILE A 57 -12.60 17.19 -0.59
C ILE A 57 -14.09 17.35 -0.28
N GLN A 58 -14.46 18.34 0.55
CA GLN A 58 -15.87 18.67 0.79
C GLN A 58 -16.43 19.45 -0.42
N GLY A 59 -17.62 19.07 -0.91
CA GLY A 59 -18.26 19.71 -2.05
C GLY A 59 -18.61 21.20 -1.80
N PRO A 60 -18.73 22.02 -2.85
CA PRO A 60 -19.05 23.44 -2.72
C PRO A 60 -20.43 23.64 -2.09
N LYS A 61 -20.55 24.67 -1.24
CA LYS A 61 -21.81 25.07 -0.63
C LYS A 61 -22.72 25.70 -1.69
N GLY A 62 -23.95 25.22 -1.82
CA GLY A 62 -24.94 25.80 -2.73
C GLY A 62 -25.28 27.26 -2.37
N ASP A 63 -25.53 28.08 -3.39
CA ASP A 63 -25.87 29.50 -3.23
C ASP A 63 -27.16 29.69 -2.43
N LYS A 64 -27.18 30.69 -1.55
CA LYS A 64 -28.34 30.99 -0.69
C LYS A 64 -29.10 32.19 -1.25
N GLY A 65 -30.42 32.03 -1.44
CA GLY A 65 -31.35 33.09 -1.86
C GLY A 65 -31.60 34.17 -0.79
N ASP A 66 -32.11 35.31 -1.24
CA ASP A 66 -32.22 36.58 -0.48
C ASP A 66 -33.08 36.53 0.80
N THR A 67 -32.73 37.36 1.80
CA THR A 67 -33.12 37.23 3.23
C THR A 67 -33.99 38.41 3.77
N GLY A 68 -34.81 38.15 4.79
CA GLY A 68 -35.40 39.14 5.72
C GLY A 68 -34.96 38.93 7.21
N GLN A 69 -35.01 39.98 8.03
CA GLN A 69 -34.09 40.36 9.15
C GLN A 69 -34.25 39.72 10.56
N THR A 70 -33.12 39.49 11.28
CA THR A 70 -32.81 39.78 12.72
C THR A 70 -31.30 39.51 12.98
N GLY A 71 -30.61 40.37 13.77
CA GLY A 71 -29.14 40.55 13.77
C GLY A 71 -28.30 39.47 14.49
N PRO A 72 -27.03 39.18 14.07
CA PRO A 72 -26.35 37.99 14.56
C PRO A 72 -25.13 38.23 15.47
N ARG A 73 -24.97 37.23 16.33
CA ARG A 73 -23.84 36.76 17.16
C ARG A 73 -22.43 37.23 16.73
N GLY A 74 -21.59 37.52 17.74
CA GLY A 74 -20.21 37.99 17.58
C GLY A 74 -19.34 37.12 16.66
N ALA A 75 -18.39 37.79 15.99
CA ALA A 75 -17.55 37.21 14.95
C ALA A 75 -16.78 35.98 15.43
N GLN A 76 -16.89 34.91 14.66
CA GLN A 76 -16.15 33.67 14.82
C GLN A 76 -14.65 33.92 14.60
N GLY A 77 -13.79 33.25 15.38
CA GLY A 77 -12.33 33.38 15.28
C GLY A 77 -11.80 33.11 13.87
N ILE A 78 -10.73 33.83 13.49
CA ILE A 78 -10.08 33.71 12.19
C ILE A 78 -9.57 32.28 11.95
N GLN A 79 -9.76 31.81 10.72
CA GLN A 79 -9.34 30.48 10.28
C GLN A 79 -7.81 30.36 10.32
N GLY A 80 -7.29 29.27 10.90
CA GLY A 80 -5.87 28.95 10.82
C GLY A 80 -5.42 28.81 9.36
N ILE A 81 -4.24 29.33 9.04
CA ILE A 81 -3.67 29.22 7.70
C ILE A 81 -3.50 27.74 7.31
N GLN A 82 -3.78 27.43 6.06
CA GLN A 82 -3.58 26.10 5.52
C GLN A 82 -2.08 25.76 5.61
N GLY A 83 -1.74 24.63 6.25
CA GLY A 83 -0.39 24.08 6.16
C GLY A 83 -0.05 23.84 4.68
N PRO A 84 1.22 24.02 4.26
CA PRO A 84 1.59 23.83 2.86
C PRO A 84 1.13 22.45 2.38
N LYS A 85 0.66 22.39 1.13
CA LYS A 85 0.32 21.13 0.47
C LYS A 85 1.52 20.20 0.59
N GLY A 86 1.35 19.05 1.24
CA GLY A 86 2.31 17.96 1.09
C GLY A 86 2.31 17.60 -0.40
N ASP A 87 3.49 17.61 -1.01
CA ASP A 87 3.61 17.24 -2.42
C ASP A 87 2.95 15.88 -2.65
N PRO A 88 2.20 15.69 -3.76
CA PRO A 88 1.79 14.35 -4.14
C PRO A 88 3.01 13.45 -4.07
N GLY A 89 2.92 12.34 -3.34
CA GLY A 89 3.94 11.31 -3.40
C GLY A 89 3.96 10.76 -4.82
N SER A 90 4.71 11.40 -5.71
CA SER A 90 5.07 10.80 -6.98
C SER A 90 5.94 9.61 -6.61
N ILE A 91 5.39 8.41 -6.61
CA ILE A 91 6.26 7.26 -6.80
C ILE A 91 6.77 7.44 -8.23
N ALA A 92 7.96 8.02 -8.38
CA ALA A 92 8.60 8.21 -9.66
C ALA A 92 8.73 6.82 -10.30
N THR A 93 7.86 6.54 -11.28
CA THR A 93 7.96 5.31 -12.05
C THR A 93 9.25 5.42 -12.83
N THR A 94 10.24 4.62 -12.44
CA THR A 94 11.58 4.72 -13.00
C THR A 94 11.82 3.51 -13.89
N ASN A 95 12.58 3.68 -14.97
CA ASN A 95 13.10 2.53 -15.72
C ASN A 95 13.84 1.60 -14.76
N LEU A 96 13.64 0.29 -14.92
CA LEU A 96 14.40 -0.68 -14.14
C LEU A 96 15.91 -0.49 -14.41
N PRO A 97 16.73 -0.26 -13.38
CA PRO A 97 18.13 0.12 -13.54
C PRO A 97 19.04 -1.05 -13.95
N SER A 98 18.55 -2.28 -13.85
CA SER A 98 19.29 -3.51 -14.18
C SER A 98 18.32 -4.63 -14.49
N ALA A 99 18.57 -5.36 -15.59
CA ALA A 99 17.82 -6.57 -15.94
C ALA A 99 18.00 -7.71 -14.90
N ASP A 100 19.16 -7.74 -14.23
CA ASP A 100 19.37 -8.62 -13.08
C ASP A 100 18.69 -8.06 -11.84
N LEU A 101 17.60 -8.70 -11.43
CA LEU A 101 16.81 -8.29 -10.28
C LEU A 101 17.56 -8.39 -8.96
N ASN A 102 18.65 -9.17 -8.86
CA ASN A 102 19.48 -9.19 -7.66
C ASN A 102 20.19 -7.85 -7.43
N ASN A 103 20.34 -7.01 -8.46
CA ASN A 103 21.00 -5.72 -8.35
C ASN A 103 20.02 -4.57 -8.05
N VAL A 104 18.71 -4.81 -8.11
CA VAL A 104 17.68 -3.78 -7.89
C VAL A 104 17.28 -3.75 -6.42
N LYS A 105 18.03 -3.02 -5.59
CA LYS A 105 17.86 -2.98 -4.13
C LYS A 105 17.42 -1.61 -3.57
N SER A 106 17.32 -0.60 -4.43
CA SER A 106 16.90 0.75 -4.02
C SER A 106 15.39 0.81 -3.88
N ASN A 107 14.90 1.56 -2.90
CA ASN A 107 13.47 1.82 -2.74
C ASN A 107 12.89 2.44 -4.01
N GLY A 108 11.76 1.92 -4.50
CA GLY A 108 11.08 2.48 -5.67
C GLY A 108 10.07 1.55 -6.34
N TYR A 109 9.42 2.11 -7.37
CA TYR A 109 8.60 1.39 -8.32
C TYR A 109 9.25 1.46 -9.70
N TYR A 110 9.39 0.29 -10.34
CA TYR A 110 10.09 0.13 -11.59
C TYR A 110 9.24 -0.62 -12.61
N TYR A 111 9.43 -0.30 -13.89
CA TYR A 111 8.89 -1.07 -15.01
C TYR A 111 10.05 -1.58 -15.88
N THR A 112 9.87 -2.76 -16.45
CA THR A 112 10.95 -3.47 -17.18
C THR A 112 11.22 -2.92 -18.57
N ASN A 113 10.26 -2.21 -19.18
CA ASN A 113 10.39 -1.63 -20.52
C ASN A 113 10.84 -2.66 -21.60
N GLY A 114 10.33 -3.89 -21.52
CA GLY A 114 10.60 -4.96 -22.50
C GLY A 114 11.95 -5.69 -22.34
N GLN A 115 12.77 -5.33 -21.35
CA GLN A 115 14.05 -6.01 -21.12
C GLN A 115 13.85 -7.42 -20.53
N THR A 116 14.58 -8.42 -21.05
CA THR A 116 14.56 -9.78 -20.51
C THR A 116 15.21 -9.83 -19.14
N LEU A 117 14.44 -10.18 -18.11
CA LEU A 117 14.91 -10.22 -16.74
C LEU A 117 15.71 -11.48 -16.43
N THR A 118 16.70 -11.33 -15.56
CA THR A 118 17.41 -12.44 -14.93
C THR A 118 17.21 -12.40 -13.41
N ASN A 119 17.33 -13.56 -12.76
CA ASN A 119 16.92 -13.75 -11.37
C ASN A 119 15.46 -13.33 -11.11
N SER A 120 14.60 -13.43 -12.14
CA SER A 120 13.14 -13.30 -12.08
C SER A 120 12.49 -14.61 -11.65
N PRO A 121 11.23 -14.57 -11.18
CA PRO A 121 10.47 -15.78 -10.85
C PRO A 121 10.13 -16.63 -12.09
N LEU A 122 10.06 -15.99 -13.26
CA LEU A 122 9.71 -16.61 -14.53
C LEU A 122 10.88 -16.47 -15.51
N SER A 123 11.21 -17.56 -16.20
CA SER A 123 12.22 -17.56 -17.25
C SER A 123 11.75 -16.73 -18.45
N GLY A 124 12.60 -15.83 -18.93
CA GLY A 124 12.31 -15.02 -20.11
C GLY A 124 11.31 -13.88 -19.91
N LEU A 125 11.00 -13.52 -18.66
CA LEU A 125 10.05 -12.43 -18.37
C LEU A 125 10.57 -11.08 -18.91
N THR A 126 9.75 -10.39 -19.71
CA THR A 126 10.11 -9.12 -20.36
C THR A 126 9.24 -7.94 -19.96
N TYR A 127 8.00 -8.19 -19.51
CA TYR A 127 7.03 -7.15 -19.12
C TYR A 127 6.53 -7.39 -17.69
N ALA A 128 7.04 -6.58 -16.77
CA ALA A 128 6.65 -6.63 -15.37
C ALA A 128 6.73 -5.26 -14.71
N ASN A 129 6.05 -5.13 -13.57
CA ASN A 129 6.27 -4.05 -12.61
C ASN A 129 6.99 -4.61 -11.40
N LEU A 130 7.90 -3.83 -10.81
CA LEU A 130 8.66 -4.22 -9.62
C LEU A 130 8.57 -3.12 -8.56
N ILE A 131 8.17 -3.49 -7.36
CA ILE A 131 8.24 -2.64 -6.17
C ILE A 131 9.39 -3.16 -5.31
N VAL A 132 10.23 -2.25 -4.84
CA VAL A 132 11.34 -2.56 -3.92
C VAL A 132 11.19 -1.74 -2.65
N VAL A 133 11.22 -2.44 -1.51
CA VAL A 133 11.19 -1.86 -0.17
C VAL A 133 12.39 -2.36 0.61
N ALA A 134 13.41 -1.53 0.78
CA ALA A 134 14.65 -1.78 1.49
C ALA A 134 14.71 -1.00 2.80
N SER A 135 15.37 -1.59 3.80
CA SER A 135 15.75 -0.86 5.01
C SER A 135 16.74 0.26 4.71
N THR A 136 16.85 1.22 5.61
CA THR A 136 17.77 2.37 5.48
C THR A 136 19.24 1.95 5.39
N THR A 137 19.59 0.78 5.94
CA THR A 137 20.94 0.21 5.85
C THR A 137 21.15 -0.63 4.60
N GLY A 138 20.09 -0.97 3.87
CA GLY A 138 20.12 -1.80 2.67
C GLY A 138 20.48 -3.28 2.92
N ASN A 139 20.61 -3.69 4.18
CA ASN A 139 20.95 -5.07 4.57
C ASN A 139 19.75 -6.02 4.45
N ASN A 140 18.53 -5.48 4.41
CA ASN A 140 17.33 -6.26 4.23
C ASN A 140 16.32 -5.50 3.40
N GLY A 141 15.45 -6.22 2.71
CA GLY A 141 14.39 -5.63 1.92
C GLY A 141 13.58 -6.68 1.19
N THR A 142 12.55 -6.21 0.49
CA THR A 142 11.57 -7.01 -0.21
C THR A 142 11.40 -6.51 -1.63
N GLN A 143 11.27 -7.45 -2.56
CA GLN A 143 10.85 -7.22 -3.93
C GLN A 143 9.46 -7.83 -4.13
N ILE A 144 8.56 -7.05 -4.71
CA ILE A 144 7.24 -7.50 -5.18
C ILE A 144 7.22 -7.30 -6.69
N LEU A 145 7.01 -8.37 -7.43
CA LEU A 145 6.97 -8.37 -8.89
C LEU A 145 5.56 -8.72 -9.36
N HIS A 146 5.04 -7.92 -10.27
CA HIS A 146 3.80 -8.18 -11.00
C HIS A 146 4.16 -8.55 -12.44
N ASP A 147 3.97 -9.82 -12.81
CA ASP A 147 3.99 -10.23 -14.21
C ASP A 147 2.72 -9.71 -14.88
N THR A 148 2.90 -8.71 -15.75
CA THR A 148 1.79 -8.03 -16.41
C THR A 148 1.16 -8.86 -17.53
N ASN A 149 1.83 -9.91 -18.01
CA ASN A 149 1.28 -10.76 -19.06
C ASN A 149 0.26 -11.76 -18.51
N ASN A 150 0.61 -12.42 -17.40
CA ASN A 150 -0.22 -13.45 -16.78
C ASN A 150 -1.02 -12.94 -15.58
N ASN A 151 -0.81 -11.66 -15.21
CA ASN A 151 -1.40 -11.01 -14.04
C ASN A 151 -1.08 -11.75 -12.72
N GLU A 152 0.14 -12.26 -12.62
CA GLU A 152 0.62 -13.02 -11.45
C GLU A 152 1.52 -12.13 -10.59
N PHE A 153 1.43 -12.31 -9.28
CA PHE A 153 2.25 -11.57 -8.33
C PHE A 153 3.26 -12.52 -7.66
N TYR A 154 4.45 -12.00 -7.43
CA TYR A 154 5.55 -12.71 -6.81
C TYR A 154 6.20 -11.84 -5.76
N VAL A 155 6.69 -12.46 -4.69
CA VAL A 155 7.41 -11.79 -3.62
C VAL A 155 8.67 -12.54 -3.26
N ARG A 156 9.74 -11.80 -2.95
CA ARG A 156 10.95 -12.32 -2.31
C ARG A 156 11.58 -11.27 -1.43
N SER A 157 12.49 -11.68 -0.56
CA SER A 157 13.24 -10.77 0.30
C SER A 157 14.72 -11.08 0.28
N TRP A 158 15.53 -10.12 0.71
CA TRP A 158 16.90 -10.35 1.12
C TRP A 158 17.09 -9.96 2.59
N TRP A 159 18.07 -10.57 3.25
CA TRP A 159 18.43 -10.28 4.64
C TRP A 159 19.94 -10.34 4.83
N ASN A 160 20.39 -9.92 6.03
CA ASN A 160 21.76 -9.91 6.53
C ASN A 160 22.74 -8.98 5.77
N SER A 161 23.93 -8.78 6.34
CA SER A 161 24.99 -7.95 5.72
C SER A 161 25.45 -8.48 4.35
N SER A 162 25.32 -9.79 4.11
CA SER A 162 25.62 -10.46 2.84
C SER A 162 24.48 -10.38 1.82
N LYS A 163 23.32 -9.79 2.17
CA LYS A 163 22.14 -9.59 1.31
C LYS A 163 21.70 -10.87 0.60
N SER A 164 21.64 -11.97 1.34
CA SER A 164 21.22 -13.27 0.82
C SER A 164 19.74 -13.26 0.46
N TRP A 165 19.39 -13.80 -0.72
CA TRP A 165 18.02 -13.81 -1.25
C TRP A 165 17.21 -15.02 -0.80
N THR A 166 15.92 -14.85 -0.53
CA THR A 166 14.96 -15.96 -0.58
C THR A 166 14.73 -16.34 -2.04
N ALA A 167 14.27 -17.57 -2.25
CA ALA A 167 13.56 -17.90 -3.47
C ALA A 167 12.34 -16.97 -3.67
N TRP A 168 11.96 -16.77 -4.93
CA TRP A 168 10.69 -16.17 -5.27
C TRP A 168 9.53 -17.06 -4.84
N ARG A 169 8.46 -16.44 -4.35
CA ARG A 169 7.20 -17.10 -4.05
C ARG A 169 6.11 -16.43 -4.87
N GLN A 170 5.41 -17.21 -5.68
CA GLN A 170 4.19 -16.76 -6.33
C GLN A 170 3.11 -16.62 -5.26
N THR A 171 2.37 -15.52 -5.28
CA THR A 171 1.13 -15.41 -4.52
C THR A 171 0.05 -16.09 -5.35
N THR A 172 -0.32 -17.31 -5.00
CA THR A 172 -1.38 -18.06 -5.68
C THR A 172 -2.66 -17.97 -4.87
N TYR A 173 -3.80 -17.90 -5.59
CA TYR A 173 -5.17 -18.03 -5.08
C TYR A 173 -5.70 -16.89 -4.19
N TRP A 174 -6.43 -15.99 -4.86
CA TRP A 174 -7.56 -15.27 -4.26
C TRP A 174 -8.82 -16.10 -4.55
N SER A 175 -9.44 -16.65 -3.50
CA SER A 175 -10.83 -17.12 -3.54
C SER A 175 -11.70 -16.19 -2.73
#